data_AF-A0A1B6IHL4-F1
#
_entry.id   AF-A0A1B6IHL4-F1
#
_cell.length_a   1.000
_cell.length_b   1.000
_cell.length_c   1.000
_cell.angle_alpha   90.00
_cell.angle_beta   90.00
_cell.angle_gamma   90.00
#
_symmetry.space_group_name_H-M   'P 1'
#
loop_
_entity.id
_entity.type
_entity.pdbx_description
1 polymer ?
#
loop_
_entity_poly.entity_id
_entity_poly.type
_entity_poly.pdbx_seq_one_letter_code
_entity_poly.pdbx_strand_id
1 'polypeptide(L)'
;GWFRCNSGQCIPQHQMCDMRTDCLDGSDEQDCRDYYFRAICSNGWFRCNSGQCIPQHQMCDMRTDCLDGSDEQECRDYYFRGSEVTQAPPSVDNRVSCP
;
A
#
# COMPACT_ATOMS: atom_id res chain seq x y z
N GLY A 1 -3.13 9.85 11.40
CA GLY A 1 -2.21 8.83 11.93
C GLY A 1 -0.81 9.40 12.01
N TRP A 2 0.16 8.57 12.40
CA TRP A 2 1.58 8.91 12.51
C TRP A 2 2.43 7.93 11.71
N PHE A 3 3.51 8.42 11.11
CA PHE A 3 4.55 7.64 10.44
C PHE A 3 5.81 7.61 11.31
N ARG A 4 6.46 6.45 11.40
CA ARG A 4 7.72 6.28 12.13
C ARG A 4 8.87 6.18 11.14
N CYS A 5 9.74 7.17 11.18
CA CYS A 5 10.98 7.23 10.41
C CYS A 5 11.91 6.04 10.73
N ASN A 6 12.83 5.69 9.84
CA ASN A 6 13.84 4.64 10.12
C ASN A 6 14.84 5.10 11.20
N SER A 7 15.07 6.42 11.31
CA SER A 7 15.77 7.06 12.44
C SER A 7 15.06 6.92 13.79
N GLY A 8 13.80 6.48 13.80
CA GLY A 8 12.99 6.29 15.00
C GLY A 8 12.15 7.50 15.42
N GLN A 9 12.28 8.65 14.72
CA GLN A 9 11.41 9.81 14.88
C GLN A 9 9.98 9.50 14.43
N CYS A 10 8.99 10.15 15.03
CA CYS A 10 7.60 10.09 14.61
C CYS A 10 7.19 11.42 13.97
N ILE A 11 6.57 11.35 12.80
CA ILE A 11 5.99 12.51 12.11
C ILE A 11 4.50 12.27 11.81
N PRO A 12 3.67 13.31 11.69
CA PRO A 12 2.32 13.18 11.19
C PRO A 12 2.27 12.47 9.83
N GLN A 13 1.27 11.61 9.62
CA GLN A 13 1.15 10.85 8.36
C GLN A 13 0.95 11.73 7.11
N HIS A 14 0.53 12.99 7.26
CA HIS A 14 0.43 13.94 6.15
C HIS A 14 1.77 14.55 5.73
N GLN A 15 2.82 14.39 6.54
CA GLN A 15 4.21 14.76 6.24
C GLN A 15 4.97 13.62 5.57
N MET A 16 4.31 12.48 5.35
CA MET A 16 4.90 11.41 4.57
C MET A 16 4.71 11.75 3.09
N CYS A 17 5.81 11.79 2.33
CA CYS A 17 5.79 12.04 0.89
C CYS A 17 5.17 13.39 0.52
N ASP A 18 5.51 14.44 1.27
CA ASP A 18 5.00 15.80 1.10
C ASP A 18 6.02 16.72 0.39
N MET A 19 7.11 16.13 -0.14
CA MET A 19 8.25 16.80 -0.78
C MET A 19 9.18 17.51 0.21
N ARG A 20 9.06 17.24 1.52
CA ARG A 20 9.93 17.80 2.55
C ARG A 20 10.53 16.68 3.39
N THR A 21 11.81 16.83 3.69
CA THR A 21 12.49 15.94 4.63
C THR A 21 12.15 16.37 6.06
N ASP A 22 11.11 15.77 6.63
CA ASP A 22 10.70 15.92 8.02
C ASP A 22 11.35 14.86 8.94
N CYS A 23 11.71 13.69 8.41
CA CYS A 23 12.56 12.73 9.13
C CYS A 23 14.04 13.16 9.12
N LEU A 24 14.74 12.99 10.25
CA LEU A 24 16.20 13.24 10.35
C LEU A 24 17.04 12.48 9.31
N ASP A 25 16.56 11.33 8.85
CA ASP A 25 17.18 10.46 7.85
C ASP A 25 16.51 10.53 6.47
N GLY A 26 15.50 11.40 6.29
CA GLY A 26 14.74 11.54 5.04
C GLY A 26 13.96 10.30 4.63
N SER A 27 13.66 9.41 5.59
CA SER A 27 12.95 8.16 5.33
C SER A 27 11.47 8.34 4.98
N ASP A 28 10.88 9.48 5.33
CA ASP A 28 9.55 9.94 4.94
C ASP A 28 9.40 10.28 3.46
N GLU A 29 10.50 10.69 2.81
CA GLU A 29 10.54 11.00 1.38
C GLU A 29 11.16 9.85 0.55
N GLN A 30 11.47 8.73 1.19
CA GLN A 30 12.01 7.53 0.54
C GLN A 30 10.88 6.57 0.17
N ASP A 31 10.97 6.03 -1.05
CA ASP A 31 9.99 5.08 -1.61
C ASP A 31 8.54 5.55 -1.57
N CYS A 32 8.32 6.85 -1.82
CA CYS A 32 7.01 7.48 -1.92
C CYS A 32 6.15 7.04 -3.10
N ARG A 33 6.66 6.07 -3.87
CA ARG A 33 6.01 5.54 -5.05
C ARG A 33 4.60 5.05 -4.70
N ASP A 34 4.44 4.25 -3.64
CA ASP A 34 3.13 3.76 -3.18
C ASP A 34 2.21 4.87 -2.65
N TYR A 35 2.76 5.89 -2.00
CA TYR A 35 1.98 7.03 -1.51
C TYR A 35 1.46 7.88 -2.67
N TYR A 36 2.30 8.23 -3.63
CA TYR A 36 1.88 8.90 -4.86
C TYR A 36 0.95 8.04 -5.69
N PHE A 37 1.13 6.71 -5.71
CA PHE A 37 0.18 5.79 -6.34
C PHE A 37 -1.19 5.80 -5.67
N ARG A 38 -1.26 5.90 -4.33
CA ARG A 38 -2.51 6.13 -3.58
C ARG A 38 -3.08 7.54 -3.75
N ALA A 39 -2.31 8.51 -4.20
CA ALA A 39 -2.82 9.86 -4.50
C ALA A 39 -3.48 9.93 -5.88
N ILE A 40 -3.05 9.08 -6.83
CA ILE A 40 -3.58 9.06 -8.21
C ILE A 40 -4.94 8.35 -8.28
N CYS A 41 -5.15 7.30 -7.47
CA CYS A 41 -6.41 6.60 -7.35
C CYS A 41 -7.02 6.84 -5.96
N SER A 42 -8.32 7.11 -5.88
CA SER A 42 -9.01 7.34 -4.60
C SER A 42 -8.73 6.24 -3.56
N ASN A 43 -8.84 6.58 -2.27
CA ASN A 43 -8.73 5.60 -1.19
C ASN A 43 -9.61 4.37 -1.45
N GLY A 44 -9.00 3.18 -1.39
CA GLY A 44 -9.68 1.90 -1.67
C GLY A 44 -9.70 1.49 -3.15
N TRP A 45 -8.89 2.13 -4.00
CA TRP A 45 -8.70 1.76 -5.40
C TRP A 45 -7.24 1.33 -5.65
N PHE A 46 -7.07 0.28 -6.45
CA PHE A 46 -5.81 -0.22 -6.97
C PHE A 46 -5.55 0.37 -8.37
N ARG A 47 -4.30 0.78 -8.64
CA ARG A 47 -3.91 1.24 -9.98
C ARG A 47 -3.22 0.13 -10.74
N CYS A 48 -3.79 -0.26 -11.87
CA CYS A 48 -3.20 -1.18 -12.84
C CYS A 48 -1.86 -0.65 -13.39
N ASN A 49 -0.98 -1.51 -13.91
CA ASN A 49 0.25 -1.04 -14.56
C ASN A 49 -0.07 -0.30 -15.88
N SER A 50 -1.22 -0.61 -16.51
CA SER A 50 -1.82 0.19 -17.60
C SER A 50 -2.24 1.60 -17.17
N GLY A 51 -2.37 1.85 -15.86
CA GLY A 51 -2.70 3.14 -15.28
C GLY A 51 -4.19 3.36 -14.96
N GLN A 52 -5.04 2.38 -15.26
CA GLN A 52 -6.44 2.34 -14.84
C GLN A 52 -6.54 2.21 -13.32
N CYS A 53 -7.51 2.85 -12.69
CA CYS A 53 -7.87 2.59 -11.31
C CYS A 53 -9.05 1.61 -11.26
N ILE A 54 -8.92 0.53 -10.50
CA ILE A 54 -10.00 -0.41 -10.17
C ILE A 54 -10.21 -0.42 -8.64
N PRO A 55 -11.38 -0.80 -8.12
CA PRO A 55 -11.56 -1.03 -6.69
C PRO A 55 -10.57 -2.05 -6.12
N GLN A 56 -10.08 -1.84 -4.90
CA GLN A 56 -9.10 -2.73 -4.26
C GLN A 56 -9.63 -4.17 -4.05
N HIS A 57 -10.94 -4.38 -4.02
CA HIS A 57 -11.55 -5.71 -3.92
C HIS A 57 -11.54 -6.50 -5.24
N GLN A 58 -11.20 -5.84 -6.35
CA GLN A 58 -11.01 -6.46 -7.68
C GLN A 58 -9.55 -6.87 -7.92
N MET A 59 -8.69 -6.67 -6.93
CA MET A 59 -7.33 -7.18 -7.00
C MET A 59 -7.33 -8.65 -6.56
N CYS A 60 -6.75 -9.53 -7.37
CA CYS A 60 -6.69 -10.97 -7.10
C CYS A 60 -8.07 -11.62 -6.91
N ASP A 61 -9.07 -11.19 -7.69
CA ASP A 61 -10.45 -11.70 -7.63
C ASP A 61 -10.74 -12.80 -8.69
N MET A 62 -9.68 -13.27 -9.37
CA MET A 62 -9.71 -14.21 -10.49
C MET A 62 -10.30 -13.64 -11.78
N ARG A 63 -10.47 -12.31 -11.87
CA ARG A 63 -10.91 -11.62 -13.07
C ARG A 63 -9.89 -10.58 -13.47
N THR A 64 -9.76 -10.40 -14.77
CA THR A 64 -8.94 -9.34 -15.35
C THR A 64 -9.81 -8.09 -15.47
N ASP A 65 -9.76 -7.24 -14.45
CA ASP A 65 -10.38 -5.92 -14.39
C ASP A 65 -9.41 -4.81 -14.89
N CYS A 66 -8.10 -5.05 -14.79
CA CYS A 66 -7.09 -4.22 -15.45
C CYS A 66 -6.98 -4.53 -16.95
N LEU A 67 -6.85 -3.49 -17.79
CA LEU A 67 -6.61 -3.63 -19.25
C LEU A 67 -5.38 -4.50 -19.60
N ASP A 68 -4.39 -4.51 -18.72
CA ASP A 68 -3.14 -5.25 -18.84
C ASP A 68 -3.06 -6.47 -17.93
N GLY A 69 -4.14 -6.78 -17.18
CA GLY A 69 -4.21 -7.90 -16.25
C GLY A 69 -3.24 -7.83 -15.07
N SER A 70 -2.75 -6.63 -14.73
CA SER A 70 -1.79 -6.45 -13.64
C SER A 70 -2.37 -6.72 -12.25
N ASP A 71 -3.69 -6.60 -12.12
CA ASP A 71 -4.46 -6.98 -10.93
C ASP A 71 -4.34 -8.46 -10.57
N GLU A 72 -4.08 -9.33 -11.55
CA GLU A 72 -4.00 -10.79 -11.37
C GLU A 72 -2.57 -11.35 -11.47
N GLN A 73 -1.56 -10.51 -11.72
CA GLN A 73 -0.19 -10.96 -12.04
C GLN A 73 0.72 -11.21 -10.82
N GLU A 74 0.55 -10.46 -9.72
CA GLU A 74 1.37 -10.60 -8.49
C GLU A 74 0.55 -11.10 -7.30
N CYS A 75 -0.41 -11.98 -7.55
CA CYS A 75 -1.17 -12.68 -6.52
C CYS A 75 -0.35 -13.86 -5.97
N ARG A 76 0.78 -13.56 -5.32
CA ARG A 76 1.58 -14.59 -4.65
C ARG A 76 0.80 -15.07 -3.42
N ASP A 77 0.34 -16.32 -3.52
CA ASP A 77 -0.33 -17.11 -2.47
C ASP A 77 -1.74 -16.68 -2.02
N TYR A 78 -2.49 -15.93 -2.83
CA TYR A 78 -3.95 -15.81 -2.67
C TYR A 78 -4.68 -16.93 -3.42
N TYR A 79 -4.44 -18.19 -3.02
CA TYR A 79 -5.23 -19.35 -3.49
C TYR A 79 -6.09 -19.92 -2.37
N PHE A 80 -7.40 -19.86 -2.59
CA PHE A 80 -8.45 -20.52 -1.81
C PHE A 80 -8.14 -22.01 -1.54
N ARG A 81 -7.85 -22.37 -0.29
CA ARG A 81 -8.17 -23.70 0.25
C ARG A 81 -9.41 -23.58 1.11
N GLY A 82 -10.57 -23.80 0.50
CA GLY A 82 -11.83 -24.09 1.19
C GLY A 82 -12.26 -23.04 2.23
N SER A 83 -13.13 -22.12 1.81
CA SER A 83 -14.15 -21.49 2.68
C SER A 83 -13.74 -20.80 3.99
N GLU A 84 -12.48 -20.41 4.19
CA GLU A 84 -12.09 -19.45 5.25
C GLU A 84 -11.11 -18.40 4.72
N VAL A 85 -11.51 -17.13 4.81
CA VAL A 85 -10.63 -15.97 4.58
C VAL A 85 -9.64 -15.93 5.73
N THR A 86 -8.43 -16.46 5.54
CA THR A 86 -7.33 -16.16 6.45
C THR A 86 -6.40 -15.19 5.75
N GLN A 87 -6.22 -14.03 6.38
CA GLN A 87 -5.11 -13.13 6.06
C GLN A 87 -3.83 -13.98 6.08
N ALA A 88 -2.94 -13.78 5.11
CA ALA A 88 -1.51 -14.01 5.37
C ALA A 88 -1.22 -13.44 6.77
N PRO A 89 -0.43 -14.13 7.62
CA PRO A 89 -0.12 -13.60 8.94
C PRO A 89 0.23 -12.13 8.75
N PRO A 90 -0.44 -11.19 9.45
CA PRO A 90 -0.13 -9.78 9.28
C PRO A 90 1.39 -9.72 9.38
N SER A 91 2.06 -9.32 8.29
CA SER A 91 3.48 -8.98 8.32
C SER A 91 3.59 -8.07 9.51
N VAL A 92 4.12 -8.58 10.63
CA VAL A 92 3.85 -8.12 11.99
C VAL A 92 3.59 -6.62 11.95
N ASP A 93 2.32 -6.23 11.99
CA ASP A 93 1.95 -4.83 11.93
C ASP A 93 2.34 -4.26 13.28
N ASN A 94 3.62 -3.90 13.38
CA ASN A 94 4.20 -3.28 14.53
C ASN A 94 3.83 -1.79 14.56
N ARG A 95 2.62 -1.43 14.08
CA ARG A 95 2.12 -0.05 14.11
C ARG A 95 1.46 0.24 15.44
N VAL A 96 2.19 0.01 16.51
CA VAL A 96 1.97 0.77 17.73
C VAL A 96 3.33 1.11 18.30
N SER A 97 3.79 2.34 18.05
CA SER A 97 4.46 3.22 19.02
C SER A 97 4.94 4.52 18.35
N CYS A 98 3.97 5.29 17.85
CA CYS A 98 4.06 6.74 17.82
C CYS A 98 2.84 7.26 18.60
N PRO A 99 2.97 8.30 19.44
CA PRO A 99 1.92 8.78 20.34
C PRO A 99 0.64 9.24 19.62
#